data_AF-A0A2R4WXN3-F1
#
_entry.id   AF-A0A2R4WXN3-F1
#
_cell.length_a   1.000
_cell.length_b   1.000
_cell.length_c   1.000
_cell.angle_alpha   90.00
_cell.angle_beta   90.00
_cell.angle_gamma   90.00
#
_symmetry.space_group_name_H-M   'P 1'
#
loop_
_entity.id
_entity.type
_entity.pdbx_description
1 polymer ?
#
loop_
_entity_poly.entity_id
_entity_poly.type
_entity_poly.pdbx_seq_one_letter_code
_entity_poly.pdbx_strand_id
1 'polypeptide(L)'
;MHDDSTRLATGVSVLTAIAFAAVLAVGLWGGRTTLVGVVAFGFVAMVAGVAISVVGEFDRPRRQIWAYGLASGAMLASAAALLAPKAIAPQGAFATQTATYGGFAIAAGYLLGYAGHELGHLLTHHDLPLNATVSELTVHALAAGTIMGVVYGSLPGLSALFGFGVLAHKFPAGFTGSESLRTAGLPRTVMVVPAAAVALAAIPVSLVMPDLSEVVQAIFYGVSTGVFAHVAVDMLPECSHVGSHSESGHGSVECSRDADRLRRHAVASTVAGAGAIVALWHVAAMV
;
A
#
# COMPACT_ATOMS: atom_id res chain seq x y z
N MET A 1 -21.29 -22.02 -16.78
CA MET A 1 -19.99 -21.31 -16.86
C MET A 1 -19.99 -19.96 -16.14
N HIS A 2 -20.84 -18.98 -16.48
CA HIS A 2 -20.90 -17.69 -15.75
C HIS A 2 -21.45 -17.81 -14.30
N ASP A 3 -22.32 -18.80 -14.06
CA ASP A 3 -22.92 -19.06 -12.74
C ASP A 3 -21.93 -19.77 -11.79
N ASP A 4 -21.08 -20.65 -12.31
CA ASP A 4 -20.08 -21.40 -11.52
C ASP A 4 -18.93 -20.50 -11.05
N SER A 5 -18.43 -19.61 -11.92
CA SER A 5 -17.39 -18.64 -11.57
C SER A 5 -17.86 -17.65 -10.51
N THR A 6 -19.13 -17.23 -10.58
CA THR A 6 -19.74 -16.32 -9.59
C THR A 6 -19.89 -16.99 -8.22
N ARG A 7 -20.30 -18.27 -8.19
CA ARG A 7 -20.39 -19.06 -6.95
C ARG A 7 -19.01 -19.28 -6.32
N LEU A 8 -18.00 -19.63 -7.13
CA LEU A 8 -16.62 -19.77 -6.66
C LEU A 8 -16.07 -18.46 -6.11
N ALA A 9 -16.23 -17.36 -6.83
CA ALA A 9 -15.81 -16.02 -6.40
C ALA A 9 -16.47 -15.60 -5.07
N THR A 10 -17.76 -15.89 -4.92
CA THR A 10 -18.49 -15.61 -3.67
C THR A 10 -17.99 -16.49 -2.54
N GLY A 11 -17.78 -17.79 -2.78
CA GLY A 11 -17.23 -18.72 -1.79
C GLY A 11 -15.85 -18.30 -1.30
N VAL A 12 -14.95 -17.93 -2.22
CA VAL A 12 -13.61 -17.40 -1.88
C VAL A 12 -13.72 -16.11 -1.06
N SER A 13 -14.62 -15.20 -1.43
CA SER A 13 -14.84 -13.95 -0.70
C SER A 13 -15.30 -14.19 0.74
N VAL A 14 -16.25 -15.11 0.94
CA VAL A 14 -16.76 -15.48 2.28
C VAL A 14 -15.68 -16.14 3.11
N LEU A 15 -14.95 -17.13 2.57
CA LEU A 15 -13.86 -17.79 3.26
C LEU A 15 -12.77 -16.80 3.66
N THR A 16 -12.45 -15.84 2.79
CA THR A 16 -11.45 -14.81 3.07
C THR A 16 -11.90 -13.84 4.16
N ALA A 17 -13.18 -13.44 4.17
CA ALA A 17 -13.74 -12.63 5.25
C ALA A 17 -13.71 -13.35 6.61
N ILE A 18 -13.99 -14.65 6.63
CA ILE A 18 -13.89 -15.48 7.84
C ILE A 18 -12.43 -15.55 8.31
N ALA A 19 -11.49 -15.84 7.40
CA ALA A 19 -10.07 -15.90 7.70
C ALA A 19 -9.55 -14.55 8.24
N PHE A 20 -9.98 -13.44 7.64
CA PHE A 20 -9.68 -12.09 8.11
C PHE A 20 -10.14 -11.88 9.55
N ALA A 21 -11.43 -12.15 9.85
CA ALA A 21 -11.98 -12.00 11.19
C ALA A 21 -11.25 -12.88 12.22
N ALA A 22 -10.93 -14.13 11.87
CA ALA A 22 -10.18 -15.05 12.72
C ALA A 22 -8.78 -14.51 13.02
N VAL A 23 -8.06 -14.02 12.01
CA VAL A 23 -6.71 -13.46 12.19
C VAL A 23 -6.74 -12.17 13.02
N LEU A 24 -7.75 -11.31 12.88
CA LEU A 24 -7.91 -10.15 13.78
C LEU A 24 -8.09 -10.59 15.24
N ALA A 25 -8.92 -11.61 15.48
CA ALA A 25 -9.13 -12.14 16.83
C ALA A 25 -7.84 -12.73 17.42
N VAL A 26 -7.07 -13.47 16.63
CA VAL A 26 -5.74 -13.98 17.01
C VAL A 26 -4.77 -12.84 17.32
N GLY A 27 -4.75 -11.78 16.50
CA GLY A 27 -3.92 -10.61 16.72
C GLY A 27 -4.25 -9.89 18.02
N LEU A 28 -5.54 -9.74 18.35
CA LEU A 28 -5.98 -9.15 19.62
C LEU A 28 -5.56 -10.02 20.82
N TRP A 29 -5.74 -11.34 20.71
CA TRP A 29 -5.35 -12.28 21.76
C TRP A 29 -3.83 -12.29 21.99
N GLY A 30 -3.04 -12.16 20.92
CA GLY A 30 -1.60 -12.01 20.97
C GLY A 30 -1.09 -10.61 21.32
N GLY A 31 -1.96 -9.70 21.77
CA GLY A 31 -1.59 -8.35 22.23
C GLY A 31 -1.20 -7.36 21.13
N ARG A 32 -1.48 -7.66 19.84
CA ARG A 32 -1.12 -6.83 18.68
C ARG A 32 -2.17 -5.78 18.34
N THR A 33 -2.71 -5.09 19.35
CA THR A 33 -3.85 -4.15 19.22
C THR A 33 -3.62 -3.04 18.20
N THR A 34 -2.44 -2.41 18.22
CA THR A 34 -2.07 -1.36 17.24
C THR A 34 -2.08 -1.89 15.81
N LEU A 35 -1.45 -3.05 15.58
CA LEU A 35 -1.40 -3.67 14.25
C LEU A 35 -2.79 -4.08 13.78
N VAL A 36 -3.62 -4.66 14.66
CA VAL A 36 -5.02 -5.01 14.36
C VAL A 36 -5.79 -3.78 13.91
N GLY A 37 -5.68 -2.65 14.62
CA GLY A 37 -6.33 -1.40 14.23
C GLY A 37 -5.86 -0.90 12.85
N VAL A 38 -4.56 -0.98 12.58
CA VAL A 38 -3.96 -0.59 11.29
C VAL A 38 -4.46 -1.46 10.14
N VAL A 39 -4.43 -2.79 10.27
CA VAL A 39 -4.85 -3.68 9.17
C VAL A 39 -6.37 -3.66 8.98
N ALA A 40 -7.14 -3.46 10.04
CA ALA A 40 -8.58 -3.24 9.94
C ALA A 40 -8.90 -1.92 9.21
N PHE A 41 -8.17 -0.85 9.49
CA PHE A 41 -8.26 0.40 8.73
C PHE A 41 -7.98 0.17 7.24
N GLY A 42 -6.90 -0.56 6.90
CA GLY A 42 -6.58 -0.86 5.50
C GLY A 42 -7.67 -1.64 4.78
N PHE A 43 -8.27 -2.63 5.45
CA PHE A 43 -9.41 -3.39 4.93
C PHE A 43 -10.62 -2.47 4.67
N VAL A 44 -11.01 -1.68 5.68
CA VAL A 44 -12.14 -0.73 5.58
C VAL A 44 -11.89 0.31 4.49
N ALA A 45 -10.67 0.84 4.38
CA ALA A 45 -10.30 1.80 3.35
C ALA A 45 -10.52 1.21 1.95
N MET A 46 -10.06 -0.03 1.69
CA MET A 46 -10.28 -0.68 0.40
C MET A 46 -11.76 -0.94 0.11
N VAL A 47 -12.50 -1.47 1.09
CA VAL A 47 -13.95 -1.72 0.95
C VAL A 47 -14.71 -0.41 0.71
N ALA A 48 -14.33 0.68 1.39
CA ALA A 48 -14.90 2.00 1.16
C ALA A 48 -14.60 2.51 -0.25
N GLY A 49 -13.39 2.28 -0.77
CA GLY A 49 -13.04 2.57 -2.16
C GLY A 49 -13.91 1.82 -3.17
N VAL A 50 -14.14 0.52 -2.93
CA VAL A 50 -15.07 -0.29 -3.73
C VAL A 50 -16.49 0.28 -3.66
N ALA A 51 -17.02 0.55 -2.47
CA ALA A 51 -18.37 1.09 -2.28
C ALA A 51 -18.54 2.43 -3.00
N ILE A 52 -17.57 3.33 -2.86
CA ILE A 52 -17.57 4.66 -3.49
C ILE A 52 -17.53 4.55 -5.02
N SER A 53 -16.81 3.56 -5.58
CA SER A 53 -16.83 3.30 -7.03
C SER A 53 -18.20 2.85 -7.56
N VAL A 54 -19.07 2.32 -6.70
CA VAL A 54 -20.41 1.88 -7.09
C VAL A 54 -21.40 3.05 -7.09
N VAL A 55 -21.28 3.96 -6.13
CA VAL A 55 -22.24 5.06 -5.93
C VAL A 55 -21.81 6.38 -6.55
N GLY A 56 -20.52 6.55 -6.87
CA GLY A 56 -19.95 7.82 -7.33
C GLY A 56 -19.36 7.76 -8.73
N GLU A 57 -19.40 8.91 -9.41
CA GLU A 57 -18.73 9.15 -10.70
C GLU A 57 -17.22 9.42 -10.50
N PHE A 58 -16.47 8.37 -10.16
CA PHE A 58 -14.99 8.39 -10.06
C PHE A 58 -14.27 8.03 -11.36
N ASP A 59 -15.03 7.90 -12.45
CA ASP A 59 -14.55 7.85 -13.84
C ASP A 59 -13.88 9.15 -14.29
N ARG A 60 -14.15 10.29 -13.62
CA ARG A 60 -13.52 11.57 -13.96
C ARG A 60 -12.03 11.61 -13.58
N PRO A 61 -11.10 11.88 -14.53
CA PRO A 61 -9.65 11.88 -14.30
C PRO A 61 -9.21 12.74 -13.12
N ARG A 62 -9.85 13.91 -12.93
CA ARG A 62 -9.52 14.81 -11.83
C ARG A 62 -9.73 14.15 -10.46
N ARG A 63 -10.82 13.40 -10.26
CA ARG A 63 -11.12 12.78 -8.94
C ARG A 63 -10.12 11.69 -8.61
N GLN A 64 -9.73 10.90 -9.61
CA GLN A 64 -8.72 9.85 -9.48
C GLN A 64 -7.37 10.44 -9.07
N ILE A 65 -6.92 11.48 -9.77
CA ILE A 65 -5.64 12.16 -9.46
C ILE A 65 -5.62 12.75 -8.04
N TRP A 66 -6.75 13.27 -7.56
CA TRP A 66 -6.82 13.73 -6.17
C TRP A 66 -6.71 12.58 -5.17
N ALA A 67 -7.40 11.46 -5.42
CA ALA A 67 -7.33 10.29 -4.55
C ALA A 67 -5.91 9.68 -4.53
N TYR A 68 -5.30 9.50 -5.70
CA TYR A 68 -3.94 8.98 -5.84
C TYR A 68 -2.90 9.91 -5.25
N GLY A 69 -2.95 11.22 -5.55
CA GLY A 69 -1.99 12.15 -4.99
C GLY A 69 -2.10 12.29 -3.47
N LEU A 70 -3.31 12.37 -2.90
CA LEU A 70 -3.48 12.39 -1.44
C LEU A 70 -2.87 11.15 -0.78
N ALA A 71 -3.10 9.97 -1.35
CA ALA A 71 -2.53 8.72 -0.85
C ALA A 71 -1.00 8.66 -1.02
N SER A 72 -0.48 9.06 -2.19
CA SER A 72 0.94 9.16 -2.49
C SER A 72 1.65 10.06 -1.48
N GLY A 73 1.15 11.27 -1.28
CA GLY A 73 1.70 12.23 -0.34
C GLY A 73 1.69 11.73 1.10
N ALA A 74 0.57 11.12 1.52
CA ALA A 74 0.46 10.54 2.84
C ALA A 74 1.45 9.38 3.06
N MET A 75 1.59 8.49 2.08
CA MET A 75 2.53 7.38 2.14
C MET A 75 3.98 7.86 2.17
N LEU A 76 4.36 8.77 1.27
CA LEU A 76 5.71 9.30 1.18
C LEU A 76 6.11 10.04 2.46
N ALA A 77 5.22 10.89 2.99
CA ALA A 77 5.45 11.58 4.25
C ALA A 77 5.58 10.59 5.42
N SER A 78 4.76 9.54 5.46
CA SER A 78 4.82 8.51 6.50
C SER A 78 6.11 7.71 6.43
N ALA A 79 6.54 7.30 5.23
CA ALA A 79 7.80 6.58 5.03
C ALA A 79 9.01 7.45 5.45
N ALA A 80 9.04 8.70 4.98
CA ALA A 80 10.14 9.61 5.23
C ALA A 80 10.22 10.09 6.69
N ALA A 81 9.08 10.41 7.33
CA ALA A 81 9.07 10.99 8.67
C ALA A 81 9.03 9.94 9.79
N LEU A 82 8.44 8.76 9.55
CA LEU A 82 8.20 7.78 10.61
C LEU A 82 9.08 6.53 10.48
N LEU A 83 9.61 6.23 9.29
CA LEU A 83 10.40 5.02 9.03
C LEU A 83 11.87 5.33 8.75
N ALA A 84 12.16 6.30 7.87
CA ALA A 84 13.53 6.67 7.54
C ALA A 84 14.39 6.99 8.78
N PRO A 85 13.93 7.77 9.79
CA PRO A 85 14.75 8.07 10.96
C PRO A 85 15.14 6.83 11.76
N LYS A 86 14.28 5.79 11.77
CA LYS A 86 14.61 4.52 12.42
C LYS A 86 15.70 3.74 11.69
N ALA A 87 15.87 3.98 10.39
CA ALA A 87 16.93 3.39 9.59
C ALA A 87 18.26 4.16 9.70
N ILE A 88 18.22 5.51 9.66
CA ILE A 88 19.43 6.34 9.49
C ILE A 88 19.86 7.12 10.75
N ALA A 89 19.04 7.17 11.79
CA ALA A 89 19.40 7.76 13.08
C ALA A 89 19.27 6.77 14.25
N PRO A 90 19.85 5.55 14.14
CA PRO A 90 19.83 4.56 15.22
C PRO A 90 20.64 5.07 16.42
N GLN A 91 20.20 4.71 17.63
CA GLN A 91 20.91 4.99 18.87
C GLN A 91 21.93 3.87 19.16
N GLY A 92 22.96 4.13 19.97
CA GLY A 92 23.90 3.09 20.46
C GLY A 92 25.33 3.17 19.92
N ALA A 93 26.16 2.23 20.34
CA ALA A 93 27.61 2.21 20.08
C ALA A 93 27.98 2.02 18.60
N PHE A 94 27.06 1.50 17.78
CA PHE A 94 27.24 1.25 16.34
C PHE A 94 26.40 2.18 15.46
N ALA A 95 25.98 3.33 16.00
CA ALA A 95 25.05 4.25 15.33
C ALA A 95 25.53 4.65 13.92
N THR A 96 26.82 4.98 13.75
CA THR A 96 27.36 5.44 12.47
C THR A 96 27.32 4.36 11.39
N GLN A 97 27.77 3.15 11.69
CA GLN A 97 27.73 2.03 10.74
C GLN A 97 26.28 1.64 10.42
N THR A 98 25.43 1.59 11.45
CA THR A 98 24.02 1.23 11.33
C THR A 98 23.28 2.24 10.45
N ALA A 99 23.57 3.53 10.58
CA ALA A 99 23.04 4.57 9.72
C ALA A 99 23.44 4.40 8.24
N THR A 100 24.69 3.98 7.99
CA THR A 100 25.17 3.69 6.63
C THR A 100 24.46 2.49 6.03
N TYR A 101 24.30 1.39 6.78
CA TYR A 101 23.51 0.24 6.34
C TYR A 101 22.05 0.60 6.08
N GLY A 102 21.44 1.41 6.95
CA GLY A 102 20.09 1.94 6.77
C GLY A 102 19.96 2.76 5.48
N GLY A 103 20.92 3.64 5.19
CA GLY A 103 20.95 4.43 3.95
C GLY A 103 21.04 3.56 2.69
N PHE A 104 21.95 2.58 2.67
CA PHE A 104 22.03 1.61 1.56
C PHE A 104 20.76 0.77 1.44
N ALA A 105 20.14 0.41 2.56
CA ALA A 105 18.89 -0.32 2.58
C ALA A 105 17.72 0.51 2.03
N ILE A 106 17.67 1.83 2.24
CA ILE A 106 16.69 2.71 1.57
C ILE A 106 16.84 2.65 0.05
N ALA A 107 18.08 2.78 -0.45
CA ALA A 107 18.33 2.69 -1.89
C ALA A 107 17.94 1.31 -2.45
N ALA A 108 18.33 0.23 -1.77
CA ALA A 108 17.96 -1.13 -2.15
C ALA A 108 16.43 -1.33 -2.12
N GLY A 109 15.74 -0.81 -1.12
CA GLY A 109 14.29 -0.86 -1.02
C GLY A 109 13.59 -0.16 -2.19
N TYR A 110 14.09 1.00 -2.60
CA TYR A 110 13.54 1.72 -3.75
C TYR A 110 13.69 0.90 -5.05
N LEU A 111 14.86 0.29 -5.25
CA LEU A 111 15.11 -0.61 -6.39
C LEU A 111 14.24 -1.87 -6.33
N LEU A 112 14.04 -2.45 -5.15
CA LEU A 112 13.14 -3.60 -4.96
C LEU A 112 11.69 -3.23 -5.24
N GLY A 113 11.26 -2.02 -4.90
CA GLY A 113 9.96 -1.48 -5.27
C GLY A 113 9.79 -1.48 -6.80
N TYR A 114 10.74 -0.89 -7.52
CA TYR A 114 10.74 -0.87 -8.98
C TYR A 114 10.76 -2.27 -9.60
N ALA A 115 11.64 -3.15 -9.12
CA ALA A 115 11.69 -4.54 -9.59
C ALA A 115 10.36 -5.27 -9.33
N GLY A 116 9.71 -5.01 -8.18
CA GLY A 116 8.39 -5.54 -7.87
C GLY A 116 7.29 -5.04 -8.80
N HIS A 117 7.31 -3.75 -9.15
CA HIS A 117 6.41 -3.14 -10.12
C HIS A 117 6.57 -3.78 -11.51
N GLU A 118 7.80 -3.92 -12.00
CA GLU A 118 8.08 -4.57 -13.30
C GLU A 118 7.65 -6.05 -13.31
N LEU A 119 7.92 -6.78 -12.22
CA LEU A 119 7.45 -8.17 -12.09
C LEU A 119 5.92 -8.26 -12.06
N GLY A 120 5.25 -7.30 -11.41
CA GLY A 120 3.80 -7.17 -11.40
C GLY A 120 3.24 -7.00 -12.82
N HIS A 121 3.84 -6.13 -13.61
CA HIS A 121 3.49 -5.95 -15.02
C HIS A 121 3.61 -7.23 -15.83
N LEU A 122 4.69 -8.00 -15.66
CA LEU A 122 4.84 -9.29 -16.34
C LEU A 122 3.69 -10.25 -16.04
N LEU A 123 3.16 -10.24 -14.80
CA LEU A 123 2.00 -11.06 -14.42
C LEU A 123 0.71 -10.65 -15.13
N THR A 124 0.59 -9.41 -15.60
CA THR A 124 -0.60 -8.96 -16.35
C THR A 124 -0.72 -9.59 -17.74
N HIS A 125 0.37 -10.16 -18.27
CA HIS A 125 0.37 -10.92 -19.53
C HIS A 125 -0.06 -12.38 -19.36
N HIS A 126 -0.33 -12.83 -18.13
CA HIS A 126 -0.76 -14.19 -17.84
C HIS A 126 -2.23 -14.27 -17.46
N ASP A 127 -2.93 -15.30 -17.94
CA ASP A 127 -4.32 -15.58 -17.59
C ASP A 127 -4.42 -16.11 -16.15
N LEU A 128 -4.69 -15.22 -15.19
CA LEU A 128 -4.82 -15.55 -13.78
C LEU A 128 -6.27 -15.82 -13.34
N PRO A 129 -6.51 -16.68 -12.32
CA PRO A 129 -7.86 -17.16 -11.98
C PRO A 129 -8.86 -16.10 -11.49
N LEU A 130 -8.37 -15.00 -10.88
CA LEU A 130 -9.19 -13.92 -10.31
C LEU A 130 -9.11 -12.60 -11.09
N ASN A 131 -8.60 -12.66 -12.33
CA ASN A 131 -8.05 -11.55 -13.11
C ASN A 131 -6.68 -11.04 -12.62
N ALA A 132 -5.94 -10.39 -13.53
CA ALA A 132 -4.60 -9.89 -13.25
C ALA A 132 -4.57 -8.87 -12.11
N THR A 133 -5.47 -7.87 -12.15
CA THR A 133 -5.49 -6.78 -11.17
C THR A 133 -5.71 -7.27 -9.72
N VAL A 134 -6.68 -8.15 -9.47
CA VAL A 134 -6.93 -8.67 -8.13
C VAL A 134 -5.76 -9.52 -7.65
N SER A 135 -5.19 -10.32 -8.54
CA SER A 135 -4.06 -11.19 -8.23
C SER A 135 -2.83 -10.35 -7.84
N GLU A 136 -2.52 -9.33 -8.63
CA GLU A 136 -1.44 -8.37 -8.38
C GLU A 136 -1.67 -7.61 -7.07
N LEU A 137 -2.88 -7.06 -6.86
CA LEU A 137 -3.23 -6.38 -5.61
C LEU A 137 -3.12 -7.31 -4.40
N THR A 138 -3.42 -8.60 -4.56
CA THR A 138 -3.31 -9.60 -3.48
C THR A 138 -1.85 -9.88 -3.16
N VAL A 139 -1.02 -10.12 -4.17
CA VAL A 139 0.43 -10.33 -3.99
C VAL A 139 1.07 -9.10 -3.37
N HIS A 140 0.77 -7.91 -3.88
CA HIS A 140 1.22 -6.64 -3.31
C HIS A 140 0.79 -6.50 -1.85
N ALA A 141 -0.46 -6.79 -1.52
CA ALA A 141 -0.98 -6.71 -0.16
C ALA A 141 -0.34 -7.74 0.80
N LEU A 142 -0.05 -8.96 0.34
CA LEU A 142 0.66 -9.97 1.12
C LEU A 142 2.10 -9.55 1.40
N ALA A 143 2.80 -9.02 0.38
CA ALA A 143 4.17 -8.52 0.53
C ALA A 143 4.22 -7.33 1.50
N ALA A 144 3.35 -6.34 1.31
CA ALA A 144 3.22 -5.20 2.22
C ALA A 144 2.83 -5.65 3.64
N GLY A 145 1.90 -6.60 3.77
CA GLY A 145 1.52 -7.20 5.05
C GLY A 145 2.69 -7.87 5.75
N THR A 146 3.53 -8.61 5.03
CA THR A 146 4.72 -9.27 5.58
C THR A 146 5.70 -8.23 6.15
N ILE A 147 6.00 -7.18 5.37
CA ILE A 147 6.85 -6.07 5.82
C ILE A 147 6.27 -5.42 7.08
N MET A 148 4.97 -5.13 7.08
CA MET A 148 4.27 -4.53 8.23
C MET A 148 4.31 -5.45 9.46
N GLY A 149 4.18 -6.76 9.27
CA GLY A 149 4.29 -7.76 10.33
C GLY A 149 5.67 -7.74 11.00
N VAL A 150 6.75 -7.68 10.21
CA VAL A 150 8.11 -7.53 10.74
C VAL A 150 8.24 -6.21 11.49
N VAL A 151 7.85 -5.09 10.87
CA VAL A 151 8.02 -3.74 11.43
C VAL A 151 7.23 -3.54 12.74
N TYR A 152 5.97 -3.99 12.82
CA TYR A 152 5.18 -3.92 14.05
C TYR A 152 5.52 -5.03 15.04
N GLY A 153 6.10 -6.14 14.58
CA GLY A 153 6.62 -7.21 15.43
C GLY A 153 7.89 -6.79 16.18
N SER A 154 8.79 -6.08 15.50
CA SER A 154 10.10 -5.66 16.03
C SER A 154 10.11 -4.31 16.75
N LEU A 155 9.02 -3.53 16.68
CA LEU A 155 8.90 -2.22 17.34
C LEU A 155 7.68 -2.14 18.25
N PRO A 156 7.81 -2.58 19.51
CA PRO A 156 6.82 -2.27 20.53
C PRO A 156 6.78 -0.75 20.73
N GLY A 157 5.70 -0.09 20.27
CA GLY A 157 5.54 1.37 20.37
C GLY A 157 5.56 2.13 19.05
N LEU A 158 5.68 1.45 17.90
CA LEU A 158 5.43 2.11 16.62
C LEU A 158 3.97 2.61 16.57
N SER A 159 3.80 3.88 16.23
CA SER A 159 2.48 4.51 16.23
C SER A 159 1.55 3.90 15.18
N ALA A 160 0.24 3.93 15.44
CA ALA A 160 -0.78 3.59 14.45
C ALA A 160 -0.75 4.56 13.25
N LEU A 161 -0.31 5.81 13.47
CA LEU A 161 -0.25 6.85 12.44
C LEU A 161 0.59 6.43 11.23
N PHE A 162 1.71 5.74 11.47
CA PHE A 162 2.51 5.18 10.37
C PHE A 162 1.69 4.22 9.52
N GLY A 163 1.04 3.23 10.15
CA GLY A 163 0.26 2.23 9.45
C GLY A 163 -0.96 2.81 8.73
N PHE A 164 -1.63 3.81 9.32
CA PHE A 164 -2.73 4.51 8.66
C PHE A 164 -2.24 5.29 7.43
N GLY A 165 -1.13 6.01 7.56
CA GLY A 165 -0.57 6.77 6.44
C GLY A 165 -0.09 5.88 5.30
N VAL A 166 0.56 4.76 5.61
CA VAL A 166 0.96 3.77 4.59
C VAL A 166 -0.25 3.12 3.94
N LEU A 167 -1.24 2.67 4.71
CA LEU A 167 -2.40 1.96 4.15
C LEU A 167 -3.48 2.89 3.56
N ALA A 168 -3.32 4.21 3.63
CA ALA A 168 -4.26 5.16 3.04
C ALA A 168 -4.49 4.92 1.54
N HIS A 169 -3.46 4.45 0.81
CA HIS A 169 -3.56 4.10 -0.60
C HIS A 169 -4.46 2.89 -0.90
N LYS A 170 -4.88 2.14 0.12
CA LYS A 170 -5.88 1.06 -0.05
C LYS A 170 -7.23 1.61 -0.52
N PHE A 171 -7.55 2.85 -0.16
CA PHE A 171 -8.78 3.51 -0.62
C PHE A 171 -8.80 3.72 -2.16
N PRO A 172 -7.83 4.41 -2.79
CA PRO A 172 -7.74 4.47 -4.26
C PRO A 172 -7.68 3.09 -4.93
N ALA A 173 -6.93 2.14 -4.34
CA ALA A 173 -6.81 0.78 -4.88
C ALA A 173 -8.14 0.02 -4.90
N GLY A 174 -9.02 0.25 -3.91
CA GLY A 174 -10.36 -0.33 -3.89
C GLY A 174 -11.23 0.18 -5.04
N PHE A 175 -11.12 1.46 -5.37
CA PHE A 175 -11.84 2.06 -6.50
C PHE A 175 -11.37 1.48 -7.84
N THR A 176 -10.06 1.46 -8.12
CA THR A 176 -9.55 0.98 -9.42
C THR A 176 -9.67 -0.53 -9.57
N GLY A 177 -9.49 -1.31 -8.50
CA GLY A 177 -9.74 -2.75 -8.52
C GLY A 177 -11.22 -3.08 -8.82
N SER A 178 -12.14 -2.32 -8.23
CA SER A 178 -13.59 -2.46 -8.50
C SER A 178 -13.96 -2.16 -9.95
N GLU A 179 -13.29 -1.18 -10.57
CA GLU A 179 -13.52 -0.80 -11.96
C GLU A 179 -12.91 -1.80 -12.95
N SER A 180 -11.72 -2.33 -12.64
CA SER A 180 -11.12 -3.45 -13.38
C SER A 180 -12.02 -4.69 -13.37
N LEU A 181 -12.56 -5.06 -12.19
CA LEU A 181 -13.50 -6.18 -12.08
C LEU A 181 -14.80 -5.94 -12.85
N ARG A 182 -15.34 -4.70 -12.82
CA ARG A 182 -16.52 -4.33 -13.61
C ARG A 182 -16.26 -4.54 -15.11
N THR A 183 -15.11 -4.10 -15.59
CA THR A 183 -14.70 -4.21 -17.00
C THR A 183 -14.48 -5.68 -17.41
N ALA A 184 -13.95 -6.49 -16.49
CA ALA A 184 -13.77 -7.93 -16.69
C ALA A 184 -15.05 -8.77 -16.51
N GLY A 185 -16.19 -8.16 -16.18
CA GLY A 185 -17.45 -8.88 -15.93
C GLY A 185 -17.41 -9.79 -14.70
N LEU A 186 -16.58 -9.46 -13.70
CA LEU A 186 -16.39 -10.23 -12.47
C LEU A 186 -17.06 -9.56 -11.26
N PRO A 187 -17.48 -10.33 -10.24
CA PRO A 187 -18.10 -9.77 -9.06
C PRO A 187 -17.10 -8.99 -8.20
N ARG A 188 -17.46 -7.74 -7.89
CA ARG A 188 -16.65 -6.81 -7.05
C ARG A 188 -16.41 -7.31 -5.62
N THR A 189 -17.21 -8.28 -5.14
CA THR A 189 -17.03 -8.91 -3.82
C THR A 189 -15.66 -9.57 -3.67
N VAL A 190 -15.02 -9.97 -4.77
CA VAL A 190 -13.68 -10.56 -4.78
C VAL A 190 -12.62 -9.59 -4.23
N MET A 191 -12.87 -8.29 -4.24
CA MET A 191 -11.96 -7.30 -3.62
C MET A 191 -11.73 -7.51 -2.12
N VAL A 192 -12.57 -8.30 -1.44
CA VAL A 192 -12.32 -8.75 -0.07
C VAL A 192 -10.99 -9.50 0.04
N VAL A 193 -10.56 -10.20 -1.01
CA VAL A 193 -9.30 -10.97 -1.04
C VAL A 193 -8.07 -10.07 -0.86
N PRO A 194 -7.77 -9.10 -1.76
CA PRO A 194 -6.65 -8.18 -1.57
C PRO A 194 -6.84 -7.24 -0.37
N ALA A 195 -8.07 -6.97 0.05
CA ALA A 195 -8.34 -6.16 1.25
C ALA A 195 -7.89 -6.88 2.53
N ALA A 196 -8.17 -8.19 2.65
CA ALA A 196 -7.81 -9.00 3.81
C ALA A 196 -6.33 -9.41 3.83
N ALA A 197 -5.70 -9.53 2.66
CA ALA A 197 -4.36 -10.05 2.48
C ALA A 197 -3.29 -9.38 3.37
N VAL A 198 -3.40 -8.07 3.63
CA VAL A 198 -2.47 -7.37 4.54
C VAL A 198 -2.52 -7.98 5.94
N ALA A 199 -3.72 -8.20 6.50
CA ALA A 199 -3.88 -8.76 7.85
C ALA A 199 -3.44 -10.22 7.89
N LEU A 200 -3.79 -11.00 6.87
CA LEU A 200 -3.45 -12.41 6.75
C LEU A 200 -1.94 -12.65 6.74
N ALA A 201 -1.14 -11.71 6.22
CA ALA A 201 0.31 -11.78 6.30
C ALA A 201 0.87 -11.10 7.56
N ALA A 202 0.43 -9.88 7.88
CA ALA A 202 1.06 -9.05 8.91
C ALA A 202 0.91 -9.65 10.32
N ILE A 203 -0.28 -10.12 10.67
CA ILE A 203 -0.54 -10.59 12.04
C ILE A 203 0.26 -11.86 12.34
N PRO A 204 0.23 -12.93 11.52
CA PRO A 204 1.04 -14.12 11.79
C PRO A 204 2.53 -13.80 11.87
N VAL A 205 3.06 -13.02 10.93
CA VAL A 205 4.46 -12.61 10.92
C VAL A 205 4.82 -11.84 12.20
N SER A 206 3.97 -10.90 12.64
CA SER A 206 4.23 -10.13 13.87
C SER A 206 4.25 -10.98 15.13
N LEU A 207 3.51 -12.09 15.17
CA LEU A 207 3.41 -12.96 16.34
C LEU A 207 4.63 -13.87 16.49
N VAL A 208 5.23 -14.28 15.37
CA VAL A 208 6.40 -15.18 15.35
C VAL A 208 7.72 -14.42 15.23
N MET A 209 7.69 -13.09 15.17
CA MET A 209 8.88 -12.28 14.95
C MET A 209 9.81 -12.31 16.17
N PRO A 210 11.06 -12.83 16.05
CA PRO A 210 12.05 -12.75 17.12
C PRO A 210 12.58 -11.33 17.32
N ASP A 211 13.27 -11.13 18.44
CA ASP A 211 14.04 -9.91 18.67
C ASP A 211 15.16 -9.77 17.63
N LEU A 212 15.14 -8.66 16.90
CA LEU A 212 16.10 -8.35 15.85
C LEU A 212 17.24 -7.49 16.40
N SER A 213 18.47 -7.70 15.90
CA SER A 213 19.60 -6.81 16.20
C SER A 213 19.39 -5.42 15.58
N GLU A 214 20.03 -4.40 16.16
CA GLU A 214 19.92 -3.00 15.70
C GLU A 214 20.23 -2.85 14.20
N VAL A 215 21.26 -3.55 13.72
CA VAL A 215 21.65 -3.54 12.30
C VAL A 215 20.57 -4.12 11.41
N VAL A 216 20.00 -5.28 11.79
CA VAL A 216 18.95 -5.93 11.01
C VAL A 216 17.69 -5.07 10.99
N GLN A 217 17.33 -4.46 12.12
CA GLN A 217 16.22 -3.52 12.20
C GLN A 217 16.42 -2.32 11.26
N ALA A 218 17.59 -1.68 11.30
CA ALA A 218 17.88 -0.54 10.44
C ALA A 218 17.80 -0.89 8.95
N ILE A 219 18.27 -2.08 8.57
CA ILE A 219 18.13 -2.60 7.20
C ILE A 219 16.65 -2.78 6.84
N PHE A 220 15.85 -3.42 7.70
CA PHE A 220 14.43 -3.61 7.44
C PHE A 220 13.66 -2.28 7.33
N TYR A 221 13.92 -1.32 8.21
CA TYR A 221 13.32 0.01 8.13
C TYR A 221 13.78 0.75 6.88
N GLY A 222 15.05 0.62 6.50
CA GLY A 222 15.58 1.20 5.27
C GLY A 222 14.88 0.63 4.04
N VAL A 223 14.88 -0.70 3.88
CA VAL A 223 14.20 -1.38 2.77
C VAL A 223 12.73 -0.99 2.71
N SER A 224 12.03 -1.01 3.84
CA SER A 224 10.62 -0.63 3.92
C SER A 224 10.39 0.83 3.50
N THR A 225 11.24 1.75 3.96
CA THR A 225 11.20 3.17 3.57
C THR A 225 11.35 3.31 2.06
N GLY A 226 12.33 2.63 1.47
CA GLY A 226 12.60 2.67 0.03
C GLY A 226 11.45 2.11 -0.80
N VAL A 227 10.91 0.94 -0.42
CA VAL A 227 9.78 0.31 -1.11
C VAL A 227 8.55 1.22 -1.06
N PHE A 228 8.19 1.76 0.12
CA PHE A 228 7.04 2.66 0.22
C PHE A 228 7.25 3.99 -0.49
N ALA A 229 8.49 4.51 -0.52
CA ALA A 229 8.80 5.71 -1.30
C ALA A 229 8.62 5.47 -2.81
N HIS A 230 9.07 4.32 -3.32
CA HIS A 230 8.83 3.94 -4.72
C HIS A 230 7.33 3.85 -5.02
N VAL A 231 6.58 3.07 -4.24
CA VAL A 231 5.13 2.89 -4.42
C VAL A 231 4.40 4.23 -4.34
N ALA A 232 4.82 5.14 -3.46
CA ALA A 232 4.21 6.46 -3.36
C ALA A 232 4.41 7.28 -4.65
N VAL A 233 5.61 7.25 -5.25
CA VAL A 233 5.90 7.99 -6.48
C VAL A 233 5.20 7.37 -7.68
N ASP A 234 5.13 6.04 -7.74
CA ASP A 234 4.50 5.27 -8.81
C ASP A 234 2.98 5.51 -8.96
N MET A 235 2.34 6.05 -7.93
CA MET A 235 0.94 6.47 -7.99
C MET A 235 0.71 7.79 -8.73
N LEU A 236 1.76 8.53 -9.07
CA LEU A 236 1.66 9.84 -9.70
C LEU A 236 1.61 9.71 -11.22
N PRO A 237 0.80 10.54 -11.91
CA PRO A 237 0.70 10.49 -13.36
C PRO A 237 2.01 10.97 -14.01
N GLU A 238 2.53 10.15 -14.91
CA GLU A 238 3.68 10.47 -15.77
C GLU A 238 3.23 10.63 -17.22
N CYS A 239 3.89 11.53 -17.95
CA CYS A 239 3.72 11.63 -19.39
C CYS A 239 4.72 10.70 -20.05
N SER A 240 4.29 9.87 -21.00
CA SER A 240 5.21 9.12 -21.85
C SER A 240 5.96 10.09 -22.78
N HIS A 241 7.28 9.94 -22.89
CA HIS A 241 8.07 10.70 -23.84
C HIS A 241 7.70 10.25 -25.27
N VAL A 242 7.63 11.19 -26.23
CA VAL A 242 7.36 10.87 -27.65
C VAL A 242 8.40 9.85 -28.14
N GLY A 243 7.97 8.62 -28.40
CA GLY A 243 8.81 7.48 -28.79
C GLY A 243 8.89 6.33 -27.77
N SER A 244 8.39 6.49 -26.55
CA SER A 244 8.24 5.38 -25.59
C SER A 244 6.79 4.87 -25.62
N HIS A 245 6.58 3.71 -26.24
CA HIS A 245 5.33 2.95 -26.15
C HIS A 245 5.15 2.37 -24.73
N SER A 246 4.87 3.22 -23.74
CA SER A 246 4.42 2.77 -22.42
C SER A 246 3.00 3.25 -22.18
N GLU A 247 2.03 2.42 -22.58
CA GLU A 247 0.61 2.53 -22.18
C GLU A 247 0.37 2.11 -20.71
N SER A 248 1.44 1.93 -19.91
CA SER A 248 1.41 1.02 -18.77
C SER A 248 1.60 1.63 -17.39
N GLY A 249 1.87 2.93 -17.25
CA GLY A 249 1.76 3.58 -15.94
C GLY A 249 0.29 3.73 -15.54
N HIS A 250 -0.03 3.76 -14.24
CA HIS A 250 -1.37 4.05 -13.69
C HIS A 250 -1.87 5.49 -14.00
N GLY A 251 -1.89 5.86 -15.28
CA GLY A 251 -2.16 7.18 -15.80
C GLY A 251 -1.19 7.63 -16.91
N SER A 252 -0.85 6.79 -17.90
CA SER A 252 -0.10 7.26 -19.09
C SER A 252 -0.93 8.30 -19.85
N VAL A 253 -0.64 9.59 -19.65
CA VAL A 253 -1.33 10.67 -20.36
C VAL A 253 -0.50 11.05 -21.58
N GLU A 254 -1.09 10.99 -22.77
CA GLU A 254 -0.49 11.62 -23.96
C GLU A 254 -0.18 13.09 -23.64
N CYS A 255 1.07 13.51 -23.90
CA CYS A 255 1.53 14.87 -23.64
C CYS A 255 0.61 15.90 -24.30
N SER A 256 -0.25 16.55 -23.52
CA SER A 256 -1.21 17.55 -23.96
C SER A 256 -1.34 18.66 -22.91
N ARG A 257 -1.91 19.81 -23.27
CA ARG A 257 -2.17 20.90 -22.31
C ARG A 257 -3.08 20.47 -21.16
N ASP A 258 -3.95 19.48 -21.39
CA ASP A 258 -4.81 18.93 -20.35
C ASP A 258 -4.03 18.00 -19.42
N ALA A 259 -3.03 17.27 -19.92
CA ALA A 259 -2.08 16.52 -19.10
C ALA A 259 -1.34 17.44 -18.10
N ASP A 260 -0.86 18.61 -18.55
CA ASP A 260 -0.19 19.58 -17.68
C ASP A 260 -1.11 20.14 -16.57
N ARG A 261 -2.41 20.26 -16.86
CA ARG A 261 -3.40 20.67 -15.86
C ARG A 261 -3.62 19.57 -14.83
N LEU A 262 -3.74 18.33 -15.28
CA LEU A 262 -3.89 17.16 -14.42
C LEU A 262 -2.66 16.95 -13.52
N ARG A 263 -1.45 17.15 -14.04
CA ARG A 263 -0.20 17.06 -13.25
C ARG A 263 -0.10 18.12 -12.16
N ARG A 264 -0.57 19.34 -12.41
CA ARG A 264 -0.66 20.37 -11.35
C ARG A 264 -1.62 19.95 -10.23
N HIS A 265 -2.73 19.30 -10.57
CA HIS A 265 -3.61 18.72 -9.58
C HIS A 265 -2.96 17.58 -8.81
N ALA A 266 -2.17 16.72 -9.48
CA ALA A 266 -1.42 15.65 -8.83
C ALA A 266 -0.42 16.21 -7.81
N VAL A 267 0.38 17.20 -8.17
CA VAL A 267 1.31 17.85 -7.23
C VAL A 267 0.56 18.46 -6.06
N ALA A 268 -0.54 19.19 -6.32
CA ALA A 268 -1.32 19.82 -5.27
C ALA A 268 -1.95 18.78 -4.30
N SER A 269 -2.48 17.68 -4.82
CA SER A 269 -3.05 16.62 -3.99
C SER A 269 -1.97 15.86 -3.21
N THR A 270 -0.79 15.64 -3.79
CA THR A 270 0.37 15.05 -3.09
C THR A 270 0.85 15.94 -1.95
N VAL A 271 0.99 17.24 -2.17
CA VAL A 271 1.34 18.18 -1.10
C VAL A 271 0.28 18.21 -0.02
N ALA A 272 -1.01 18.19 -0.38
CA ALA A 272 -2.10 18.13 0.58
C ALA A 272 -2.08 16.84 1.42
N GLY A 273 -1.82 15.69 0.80
CA GLY A 273 -1.72 14.39 1.47
C GLY A 273 -0.57 14.33 2.46
N ALA A 274 0.61 14.82 2.05
CA ALA A 274 1.77 14.96 2.92
C ALA A 274 1.48 15.92 4.09
N GLY A 275 0.86 17.07 3.79
CA GLY A 275 0.46 18.06 4.78
C GLY A 275 -0.53 17.51 5.81
N ALA A 276 -1.45 16.64 5.41
CA ALA A 276 -2.38 15.97 6.33
C ALA A 276 -1.65 15.08 7.34
N ILE A 277 -0.64 14.32 6.90
CA ILE A 277 0.19 13.49 7.79
C ILE A 277 1.01 14.37 8.75
N VAL A 278 1.59 15.46 8.26
CA VAL A 278 2.31 16.43 9.11
C VAL A 278 1.39 17.02 10.18
N ALA A 279 0.18 17.46 9.79
CA ALA A 279 -0.80 18.01 10.72
C ALA A 279 -1.25 16.98 11.76
N LEU A 280 -1.57 15.75 11.34
CA LEU A 280 -1.93 14.65 12.24
C LEU A 280 -0.79 14.29 13.20
N TRP A 281 0.44 14.25 12.70
CA TRP A 281 1.62 14.02 13.53
C TRP A 281 1.78 15.11 14.58
N HIS A 282 1.67 16.39 14.20
CA HIS A 282 1.74 17.50 15.15
C HIS A 282 0.66 17.40 16.22
N VAL A 283 -0.60 17.13 15.84
CA VAL A 283 -1.69 16.95 16.80
C VAL A 283 -1.42 15.79 17.75
N ALA A 284 -0.98 14.64 17.21
CA ALA A 284 -0.65 13.47 18.02
C ALA A 284 0.57 13.69 18.93
N ALA A 285 1.54 14.53 18.53
CA ALA A 285 2.72 14.85 19.32
C ALA A 285 2.46 15.87 20.43
N MET A 286 1.33 16.58 20.39
CA MET A 286 0.90 17.55 21.42
C MET A 286 0.05 16.93 22.53
N VAL A 287 -0.36 15.66 22.38
CA VAL A 287 -1.17 14.88 23.33
C VAL A 287 -0.28 13.87 24.05
#